data_AF-B3H4K2-F1
#
_entry.id   AF-B3H4K2-F1
#
_cell.length_a   1.000
_cell.length_b   1.000
_cell.length_c   1.000
_cell.angle_alpha   90.00
_cell.angle_beta   90.00
_cell.angle_gamma   90.00
#
_symmetry.space_group_name_H-M   'P 1'
#
loop_
_entity.id
_entity.type
_entity.pdbx_description
1 polymer ?
#
loop_
_entity_poly.entity_id
_entity_poly.type
_entity_poly.pdbx_seq_one_letter_code
_entity_poly.pdbx_strand_id
1 'polypeptide(L)' 'MKIEKMERDMQTKEDLKTVALGTSKINYMDPRITVAWCKRHEAPIEKIFNKSLLEKFAWAMDVEPHFTF' A
#
# COMPACT_ATOMS: atom_id res chain seq x y z
N MET A 1 -8.15 8.72 -20.33
CA MET A 1 -7.00 8.03 -19.69
C MET A 1 -5.98 8.94 -18.99
N LYS A 2 -5.25 9.86 -19.64
CA LYS A 2 -4.24 10.69 -18.92
C LYS A 2 -4.87 11.79 -18.03
N ILE A 3 -5.93 12.44 -18.52
CA ILE A 3 -6.66 13.49 -17.78
C ILE A 3 -7.30 12.91 -16.52
N GLU A 4 -8.05 11.81 -16.65
CA GLU A 4 -8.72 11.15 -15.51
C GLU A 4 -7.74 10.67 -14.42
N LYS A 5 -6.49 10.33 -14.79
CA LYS A 5 -5.47 10.01 -13.79
C LYS A 5 -5.02 11.27 -13.04
N MET A 6 -4.76 12.37 -13.77
CA MET A 6 -4.36 13.63 -13.15
C MET A 6 -5.45 14.18 -12.23
N GLU A 7 -6.72 14.09 -12.62
CA GLU A 7 -7.85 14.49 -11.79
C GLU A 7 -7.92 13.68 -10.49
N ARG A 8 -7.75 12.35 -10.57
CA ARG A 8 -7.68 11.49 -9.37
C ARG A 8 -6.49 11.80 -8.49
N ASP A 9 -5.32 12.02 -9.08
CA ASP A 9 -4.10 12.35 -8.33
C ASP A 9 -4.26 13.72 -7.62
N MET A 10 -4.92 14.70 -8.27
CA MET A 10 -5.25 15.99 -7.67
C MET A 10 -6.23 15.85 -6.51
N GLN A 11 -7.33 15.11 -6.69
CA GLN A 11 -8.30 14.89 -5.63
C GLN A 11 -7.67 14.18 -4.43
N THR A 12 -6.90 13.13 -4.69
CA THR A 12 -6.18 12.39 -3.64
C THR A 12 -5.25 13.30 -2.84
N LYS A 13 -4.57 14.25 -3.50
CA LYS A 13 -3.69 15.20 -2.83
C LYS A 13 -4.46 16.18 -1.93
N GLU A 14 -5.64 16.64 -2.36
CA GLU A 14 -6.48 17.52 -1.53
C GLU A 14 -7.06 16.75 -0.34
N ASP A 15 -7.53 15.51 -0.54
CA ASP A 15 -8.09 14.67 0.53
C ASP A 15 -7.06 14.33 1.61
N LEU A 16 -5.79 14.15 1.23
CA LEU A 16 -4.70 13.78 2.14
C LEU A 16 -3.97 14.98 2.76
N LYS A 17 -4.39 16.21 2.45
CA LYS A 17 -3.80 17.47 2.94
C LYS A 17 -3.62 17.54 4.47
N THR A 18 -4.56 16.96 5.21
CA THR A 18 -4.61 17.04 6.69
C THR A 18 -4.27 15.72 7.37
N VAL A 19 -3.93 14.66 6.61
CA VAL A 19 -3.79 13.29 7.14
C VAL A 19 -2.44 12.68 6.75
N ALA A 20 -1.65 12.33 7.75
CA ALA A 20 -0.37 11.64 7.55
C ALA A 20 -0.53 10.11 7.57
N LEU A 21 -0.44 9.45 6.40
CA LEU A 21 -0.60 7.99 6.27
C LEU A 21 0.66 7.17 6.61
N GLY A 22 1.82 7.82 6.75
CA GLY A 22 3.11 7.12 6.90
C GLY A 22 3.18 6.28 8.18
N THR A 23 2.86 6.86 9.33
CA THR A 23 3.01 6.19 10.63
C THR A 23 2.11 4.97 10.76
N SER A 24 0.85 5.08 10.35
CA SER A 24 -0.08 3.94 10.36
C SER A 24 0.38 2.82 9.44
N LYS A 25 0.81 3.15 8.22
CA LYS A 25 1.32 2.18 7.25
C LYS A 25 2.55 1.42 7.73
N ILE A 26 3.42 2.06 8.50
CA ILE A 26 4.71 1.48 8.87
C ILE A 26 4.66 0.75 10.21
N ASN A 27 3.76 1.14 11.12
CA ASN A 27 3.82 0.71 12.52
C ASN A 27 2.50 0.15 13.07
N TYR A 28 1.35 0.46 12.48
CA TYR A 28 0.05 0.07 13.03
C TYR A 28 -0.78 -0.85 12.14
N MET A 29 -0.38 -1.04 10.88
CA MET A 29 -0.99 -2.00 9.98
C MET A 29 -0.10 -3.24 9.86
N ASP A 30 -0.68 -4.44 10.01
CA ASP A 30 0.04 -5.67 9.72
C ASP A 30 0.36 -5.73 8.22
N PRO A 31 1.65 -5.75 7.82
CA PRO A 31 2.03 -5.72 6.42
C PRO A 31 1.48 -6.91 5.63
N ARG A 32 1.19 -8.05 6.26
CA ARG A 32 0.62 -9.23 5.63
C ARG A 32 -0.75 -8.97 5.03
N ILE A 33 -1.54 -8.08 5.63
CA ILE A 33 -2.85 -7.67 5.09
C ILE A 33 -2.66 -7.05 3.71
N THR A 34 -1.73 -6.11 3.59
CA THR A 34 -1.41 -5.43 2.33
C THR A 34 -0.80 -6.39 1.32
N VAL A 35 0.13 -7.26 1.73
CA VAL A 35 0.75 -8.25 0.83
C VAL A 35 -0.29 -9.21 0.27
N ALA A 36 -1.17 -9.76 1.12
CA ALA A 36 -2.23 -10.66 0.67
C ALA A 36 -3.20 -9.98 -0.29
N TRP A 37 -3.56 -8.72 -0.03
CA TRP A 37 -4.38 -7.92 -0.94
C TRP A 37 -3.70 -7.71 -2.30
N CYS A 38 -2.40 -7.39 -2.31
CA CYS A 38 -1.61 -7.24 -3.52
C CYS A 38 -1.56 -8.54 -4.33
N LYS A 39 -1.32 -9.67 -3.68
CA LYS A 39 -1.31 -10.97 -4.36
C LYS A 39 -2.68 -11.32 -4.94
N ARG A 40 -3.77 -11.04 -4.21
CA ARG A 40 -5.14 -11.34 -4.64
C ARG A 40 -5.57 -10.55 -5.88
N HIS A 41 -5.14 -9.30 -6.02
CA HIS A 41 -5.54 -8.41 -7.11
C HIS A 41 -4.43 -8.14 -8.13
N GLU A 42 -3.34 -8.91 -8.07
CA GLU A 42 -2.16 -8.73 -8.91
C GLU A 42 -1.64 -7.27 -8.91
N ALA A 43 -1.77 -6.61 -7.76
CA ALA A 43 -1.40 -5.21 -7.61
C ALA A 43 0.12 -5.10 -7.30
N PRO A 44 0.85 -4.24 -8.01
CA PRO A 44 2.30 -4.06 -7.81
C PRO A 44 2.61 -3.53 -6.40
N ILE A 45 3.23 -4.37 -5.58
CA ILE A 45 3.54 -4.09 -4.17
C ILE A 45 4.48 -2.89 -4.00
N GLU A 46 5.36 -2.66 -4.98
CA GLU A 46 6.31 -1.55 -5.05
C GLU A 46 5.62 -0.18 -5.15
N LYS A 47 4.33 -0.13 -5.53
CA LYS A 47 3.53 1.10 -5.48
C LYS A 47 3.02 1.43 -4.08
N ILE A 48 3.01 0.45 -3.15
CA ILE A 48 2.52 0.62 -1.78
C ILE A 48 3.68 0.72 -0.78
N PHE A 49 4.66 -0.18 -0.93
CA PHE A 49 5.88 -0.24 -0.14
C PHE A 49 7.08 0.13 -1.00
N ASN A 50 7.80 1.18 -0.59
CA ASN A 50 9.08 1.51 -1.19
C ASN A 50 10.15 0.48 -0.80
N LYS A 51 11.33 0.59 -1.40
CA LYS A 51 12.45 -0.34 -1.18
C LYS A 51 12.72 -0.63 0.31
N SER A 52 12.83 0.42 1.13
CA SER A 52 13.10 0.28 2.57
C SER A 52 11.98 -0.44 3.34
N LEU A 53 10.71 -0.24 2.95
CA LEU A 53 9.59 -0.96 3.55
C LEU A 53 9.52 -2.41 3.10
N LEU A 54 9.87 -2.71 1.85
CA LEU A 54 9.96 -4.08 1.37
C LEU A 54 11.05 -4.85 2.14
N GLU A 55 12.20 -4.23 2.38
CA GLU A 55 13.27 -4.81 3.21
C GLU A 55 12.80 -5.02 4.66
N LYS A 56 12.14 -4.02 5.27
CA LYS A 56 11.60 -4.13 6.64
C LYS A 56 10.54 -5.23 6.77
N PHE A 57 9.69 -5.39 5.76
CA PHE A 57 8.57 -6.32 5.77
C PHE A 57 8.82 -7.60 4.98
N ALA A 58 10.08 -7.96 4.74
CA ALA A 58 10.46 -9.17 4.01
C ALA A 58 9.77 -10.44 4.56
N TRP A 59 9.64 -10.54 5.89
CA TRP A 59 8.96 -11.66 6.57
C TRP A 59 7.47 -11.80 6.23
N ALA A 60 6.81 -10.73 5.76
CA ALA A 60 5.41 -10.74 5.39
C ALA A 60 5.16 -11.16 3.94
N MET A 61 6.21 -11.29 3.12
CA MET A 61 6.09 -11.49 1.67
C MET A 61 5.62 -12.88 1.29
N ASP A 62 5.83 -13.88 2.15
CA ASP A 62 5.44 -15.27 1.90
C ASP A 62 3.97 -15.57 2.23
N VAL A 63 3.20 -14.58 2.67
CA VAL A 63 1.82 -14.81 3.09
C VAL A 63 0.88 -15.17 1.92
N GLU A 64 -0.06 -16.08 2.15
CA GLU A 64 -1.05 -16.48 1.15
C GLU A 64 -2.05 -15.35 0.78
N PRO A 65 -2.59 -15.31 -0.45
CA PRO A 65 -3.56 -14.28 -0.89
C PRO A 65 -4.86 -14.20 -0.07
N HIS A 66 -5.17 -15.28 0.66
CA HIS A 66 -6.37 -15.40 1.49
C HIS A 66 -6.13 -15.13 2.98
N PHE A 67 -4.95 -14.64 3.34
CA PHE A 67 -4.64 -14.24 4.71
C PHE A 67 -5.71 -13.31 5.29
N THR A 68 -6.10 -13.61 6.53
CA THR A 68 -7.01 -12.83 7.35
C THR A 68 -6.30 -12.63 8.70
N PHE A 69 -6.31 -11.40 9.19
CA PHE A 69 -5.68 -11.01 10.45
C PHE A 69 -6.48 -11.49 11.66
#